data_AF-A0A5M3Q1M4-F1
#
_entry.id   AF-A0A5M3Q1M4-F1
#
_cell.length_a   1.000
_cell.length_b   1.000
_cell.length_c   1.000
_cell.angle_alpha   90.00
_cell.angle_beta   90.00
_cell.angle_gamma   90.00
#
_symmetry.space_group_name_H-M   'P 1'
#
loop_
_entity.id
_entity.type
_entity.pdbx_description
1 polymer ?
#
loop_
_entity_poly.entity_id
_entity_poly.type
_entity_poly.pdbx_seq_one_letter_code
_entity_poly.pdbx_strand_id
1 'polypeptide(L)'
;MPGKRKSTTELEYPMRHTFDSCVSKRTGKPLAAYDCEYEAWSASDHASLFYGQDFTYYRCPQCQHWHLTPKERYTPSKPCEFCTDSDGETKELYSTKAGAEARAKIIGCENHIHLRVYECPYQTGWHLTKQ
;
A
#
# COMPACT_ATOMS: atom_id res chain seq x y z
N MET A 1 -13.50 5.71 -51.81
CA MET A 1 -13.21 4.49 -51.02
C MET A 1 -11.93 3.88 -51.58
N PRO A 2 -10.95 3.41 -50.79
CA PRO A 2 -11.11 2.85 -49.45
C PRO A 2 -10.32 3.60 -48.36
N GLY A 3 -10.91 3.63 -47.16
CA GLY A 3 -10.30 4.16 -45.95
C GLY A 3 -9.15 3.28 -45.48
N LYS A 4 -8.10 3.94 -44.98
CA LYS A 4 -7.04 3.26 -44.22
C LYS A 4 -7.66 2.80 -42.90
N ARG A 5 -7.90 1.50 -42.80
CA ARG A 5 -8.24 0.81 -41.55
C ARG A 5 -7.12 1.08 -40.56
N LYS A 6 -7.40 1.82 -39.48
CA LYS A 6 -6.55 1.77 -38.30
C LYS A 6 -6.74 0.37 -37.72
N SER A 7 -5.67 -0.40 -37.70
CA SER A 7 -5.62 -1.73 -37.09
C SER A 7 -5.78 -1.56 -35.58
N THR A 8 -7.00 -1.69 -35.10
CA THR A 8 -7.32 -1.86 -33.68
C THR A 8 -6.88 -3.24 -33.27
N THR A 9 -5.71 -3.32 -32.62
CA THR A 9 -5.35 -4.45 -31.78
C THR A 9 -4.82 -3.88 -30.48
N GLU A 10 -5.68 -3.10 -29.81
CA GLU A 10 -5.56 -2.90 -28.37
C GLU A 10 -6.13 -4.16 -27.74
N LEU A 11 -5.25 -5.05 -27.30
CA LEU A 11 -5.63 -6.00 -26.26
C LEU A 11 -6.03 -5.14 -25.06
N GLU A 12 -7.31 -5.19 -24.68
CA GLU A 12 -7.89 -4.47 -23.55
C GLU A 12 -7.14 -4.87 -22.26
N TYR A 13 -6.07 -4.12 -21.98
CA TYR A 13 -5.37 -4.14 -20.71
C TYR A 13 -6.32 -3.53 -19.68
N PRO A 14 -6.39 -4.06 -18.44
CA PRO A 14 -7.27 -3.49 -17.42
C PRO A 14 -6.93 -2.01 -17.23
N MET A 15 -7.95 -1.16 -17.33
CA MET A 15 -7.83 0.29 -17.34
C MET A 15 -7.14 0.73 -16.05
N ARG A 16 -5.84 1.03 -16.14
CA ARG A 16 -5.08 1.53 -15.01
C ARG A 16 -5.53 2.96 -14.73
N HIS A 17 -6.29 3.12 -13.67
CA HIS A 17 -6.69 4.43 -13.18
C HIS A 17 -5.61 5.02 -12.26
N THR A 18 -5.65 6.34 -12.10
CA THR A 18 -4.88 7.05 -11.09
C THR A 18 -5.81 8.01 -10.37
N PHE A 19 -5.73 8.06 -9.05
CA PHE A 19 -6.53 8.97 -8.24
C PHE A 19 -5.61 9.93 -7.48
N ASP A 20 -5.88 11.24 -7.59
CA ASP A 20 -5.06 12.28 -6.97
C ASP A 20 -5.03 12.17 -5.44
N SER A 21 -5.99 11.47 -4.83
CA SER A 21 -6.02 11.22 -3.40
C SER A 21 -4.88 10.30 -2.93
N CYS A 22 -4.33 9.46 -3.81
CA CYS A 22 -3.33 8.45 -3.45
C CYS A 22 -2.02 8.73 -4.18
N VAL A 23 -1.05 9.32 -3.49
CA VAL A 23 0.22 9.75 -4.08
C VAL A 23 1.40 9.04 -3.43
N SER A 24 2.38 8.61 -4.23
CA SER A 24 3.62 8.07 -3.70
C SER A 24 4.41 9.15 -2.96
N LYS A 25 4.68 8.94 -1.67
CA LYS A 25 5.54 9.84 -0.88
C LYS A 25 6.97 9.96 -1.44
N ARG A 26 7.44 8.94 -2.19
CA ARG A 26 8.79 8.93 -2.79
C ARG A 26 8.87 9.72 -4.09
N THR A 27 7.86 9.58 -4.97
CA THR A 27 7.93 10.15 -6.33
C THR A 27 7.01 11.32 -6.57
N GLY A 28 6.07 11.59 -5.66
CA GLY A 28 5.02 12.60 -5.84
C GLY A 28 3.99 12.25 -6.93
N LYS A 29 4.09 11.06 -7.54
CA LYS A 29 3.17 10.63 -8.61
C LYS A 29 1.96 9.87 -8.03
N PRO A 30 0.77 10.03 -8.65
CA PRO A 30 -0.40 9.21 -8.30
C PRO A 30 -0.09 7.71 -8.37
N LEU A 31 -0.64 6.96 -7.42
CA LEU A 31 -0.56 5.51 -7.40
C LEU A 31 -1.47 4.91 -8.48
N ALA A 32 -1.01 3.81 -9.07
CA ALA A 32 -1.85 2.97 -9.91
C ALA A 32 -3.01 2.42 -9.09
N ALA A 33 -4.23 2.53 -9.60
CA ALA A 33 -5.44 2.04 -8.98
C ALA A 33 -6.18 1.07 -9.92
N TYR A 34 -6.81 0.07 -9.31
CA TYR A 34 -7.61 -0.94 -9.99
C TYR A 34 -8.97 -1.03 -9.29
N ASP A 35 -10.03 -1.26 -10.07
CA ASP A 35 -11.40 -1.19 -9.57
C ASP A 35 -11.80 -2.48 -8.87
N CYS A 36 -11.27 -3.61 -9.34
CA CYS A 36 -11.56 -4.92 -8.76
C CYS A 36 -10.30 -5.70 -8.36
N GLU A 37 -10.52 -6.70 -7.50
CA GLU A 37 -9.45 -7.53 -6.95
C GLU A 37 -8.73 -8.33 -8.04
N TYR A 38 -9.47 -8.83 -9.04
CA TYR A 38 -8.90 -9.61 -10.14
C TYR A 38 -7.87 -8.82 -10.95
N GLU A 39 -8.16 -7.56 -11.27
CA GLU A 39 -7.23 -6.67 -11.97
C GLU A 39 -5.98 -6.40 -11.14
N ALA A 40 -6.16 -6.17 -9.83
CA ALA A 40 -5.05 -5.93 -8.92
C ALA A 40 -4.15 -7.17 -8.76
N TRP A 41 -4.75 -8.36 -8.69
CA TRP A 41 -4.03 -9.64 -8.69
C TRP A 41 -3.21 -9.80 -9.96
N SER A 42 -3.83 -9.67 -11.13
CA SER A 42 -3.16 -9.76 -12.44
C SER A 42 -2.01 -8.75 -12.56
N ALA A 43 -2.25 -7.51 -12.14
CA ALA A 43 -1.23 -6.47 -12.16
C ALA A 43 -0.09 -6.72 -11.17
N SER A 44 -0.36 -7.33 -10.02
CA SER A 44 0.67 -7.71 -9.03
C SER A 44 1.58 -8.82 -9.55
N ASP A 45 1.02 -9.80 -10.26
CA ASP A 45 1.77 -10.91 -10.87
C ASP A 45 2.67 -10.37 -11.99
N HIS A 46 2.09 -9.56 -12.89
CA HIS A 46 2.85 -8.89 -13.95
C HIS A 46 3.96 -7.99 -13.38
N ALA A 47 3.68 -7.19 -12.35
CA ALA A 47 4.68 -6.34 -11.70
C ALA A 47 5.81 -7.19 -11.08
N SER A 48 5.48 -8.34 -10.50
CA SER A 48 6.47 -9.23 -9.89
C SER A 48 7.46 -9.76 -10.92
N LEU A 49 6.95 -10.21 -12.07
CA LEU A 49 7.77 -10.66 -13.19
C LEU A 49 8.61 -9.52 -13.79
N PHE A 50 8.00 -8.35 -13.98
CA PHE A 50 8.65 -7.22 -14.65
C PHE A 50 9.78 -6.60 -13.83
N TYR A 51 9.59 -6.45 -12.51
CA TYR A 51 10.59 -5.84 -11.62
C TYR A 51 11.53 -6.84 -10.95
N GLY A 52 11.28 -8.16 -11.08
CA GLY A 52 12.07 -9.19 -10.43
C GLY A 52 11.98 -9.15 -8.89
N GLN A 53 10.84 -8.70 -8.36
CA GLN A 53 10.58 -8.56 -6.93
C GLN A 53 9.12 -8.92 -6.65
N ASP A 54 8.81 -9.64 -5.57
CA ASP A 54 7.43 -9.94 -5.20
C ASP A 54 6.60 -8.67 -4.91
N PHE A 55 5.52 -8.49 -5.67
CA PHE A 55 4.45 -7.54 -5.39
C PHE A 55 3.22 -8.25 -4.85
N THR A 56 2.45 -7.53 -4.04
CA THR A 56 1.12 -7.90 -3.61
C THR A 56 0.19 -6.71 -3.78
N TYR A 57 -1.11 -6.91 -3.54
CA TYR A 57 -2.13 -5.88 -3.68
C TYR A 57 -2.94 -5.73 -2.39
N TYR A 58 -3.48 -4.54 -2.17
CA TYR A 58 -4.34 -4.24 -1.02
C TYR A 58 -5.43 -3.25 -1.39
N ARG A 59 -6.58 -3.36 -0.72
CA ARG A 59 -7.68 -2.40 -0.87
C ARG A 59 -7.40 -1.17 -0.02
N CYS A 60 -7.35 0.00 -0.64
CA CYS A 60 -7.06 1.24 0.05
C CYS A 60 -8.27 1.70 0.89
N PRO A 61 -8.11 1.94 2.21
CA PRO A 61 -9.21 2.48 3.01
C PRO A 61 -9.59 3.92 2.62
N GLN A 62 -8.66 4.69 2.04
CA GLN A 62 -8.89 6.10 1.70
C GLN A 62 -9.65 6.29 0.38
N CYS A 63 -9.20 5.63 -0.70
CA CYS A 63 -9.83 5.79 -2.02
C CYS A 63 -10.73 4.62 -2.42
N GLN A 64 -10.73 3.52 -1.67
CA GLN A 64 -11.54 2.31 -1.92
C GLN A 64 -11.18 1.48 -3.17
N HIS A 65 -10.11 1.86 -3.87
CA HIS A 65 -9.54 1.12 -4.99
C HIS A 65 -8.37 0.24 -4.53
N TRP A 66 -7.92 -0.64 -5.42
CA TRP A 66 -6.81 -1.55 -5.15
C TRP A 66 -5.48 -0.94 -5.60
N HIS A 67 -4.46 -1.06 -4.76
CA HIS A 67 -3.10 -0.61 -5.06
C HIS A 67 -2.11 -1.76 -4.92
N LEU A 68 -0.97 -1.63 -5.60
CA LEU A 68 0.15 -2.55 -5.48
C LEU A 68 1.16 -2.05 -4.46
N THR A 69 1.79 -2.99 -3.77
CA THR A 69 2.95 -2.73 -2.91
C THR A 69 3.95 -3.87 -3.03
N PRO A 70 5.26 -3.60 -2.94
CA PRO A 70 6.21 -4.67 -2.72
C PRO A 70 5.84 -5.47 -1.46
N LYS A 71 5.90 -6.80 -1.55
CA LYS A 71 5.46 -7.71 -0.48
C LYS A 71 6.25 -7.50 0.81
N GLU A 72 7.54 -7.22 0.70
CA GLU A 72 8.41 -6.88 1.85
C GLU A 72 7.97 -5.62 2.60
N ARG A 73 7.21 -4.74 1.93
CA ARG A 73 6.68 -3.49 2.51
C ARG A 73 5.23 -3.61 2.95
N TYR A 74 4.59 -4.75 2.71
CA TYR A 74 3.20 -4.96 3.08
C TYR A 74 3.07 -5.25 4.57
N THR A 75 2.71 -4.21 5.32
CA THR A 75 2.50 -4.27 6.77
C THR A 75 1.06 -3.86 7.09
N PRO A 76 0.07 -4.75 6.91
CA PRO A 76 -1.32 -4.42 7.14
C PRO A 76 -1.56 -4.05 8.60
N SER A 77 -2.32 -2.98 8.79
CA SER A 77 -2.74 -2.45 10.07
C SER A 77 -4.15 -1.90 9.96
N LYS A 78 -4.75 -1.64 11.12
CA LYS A 78 -6.02 -0.91 11.24
C LYS A 78 -5.84 0.26 12.20
N PRO A 79 -6.68 1.30 12.13
CA PRO A 79 -6.71 2.33 13.16
C PRO A 79 -7.03 1.72 14.54
N CYS A 80 -6.38 2.22 15.58
CA CYS A 80 -6.71 1.91 16.97
C CYS A 80 -7.90 2.75 17.42
N GLU A 81 -8.82 2.16 18.19
CA GLU A 81 -10.03 2.85 18.66
C GLU A 81 -9.78 3.69 19.93
N PHE A 82 -8.62 3.50 20.60
CA PHE A 82 -8.35 4.11 21.91
C PHE A 82 -7.07 4.95 21.96
N CYS A 83 -6.06 4.60 21.16
CA CYS A 83 -4.76 5.24 21.24
C CYS A 83 -4.59 6.28 20.14
N THR A 84 -4.16 7.48 20.51
CA THR A 84 -3.70 8.53 19.59
C THR A 84 -2.21 8.80 19.75
N ASP A 85 -1.59 9.42 18.75
CA ASP A 85 -0.24 9.94 18.85
C ASP A 85 -0.18 11.37 19.43
N SER A 86 1.01 11.99 19.41
CA SER A 86 1.21 13.34 19.95
C SER A 86 0.44 14.43 19.21
N ASP A 87 0.04 14.16 17.97
CA ASP A 87 -0.66 15.11 17.11
C ASP A 87 -2.19 14.91 17.19
N GLY A 88 -2.64 13.92 17.97
CA GLY A 88 -4.06 13.58 18.15
C GLY A 88 -4.60 12.59 17.12
N GLU A 89 -3.76 12.10 16.21
CA GLU A 89 -4.16 11.14 15.18
C GLU A 89 -4.22 9.73 15.75
N THR A 90 -5.19 8.93 15.30
CA THR A 90 -5.34 7.54 15.76
C THR A 90 -4.10 6.72 15.40
N LYS A 91 -3.53 5.99 16.37
CA LYS A 91 -2.37 5.14 16.11
C LYS A 91 -2.76 3.95 15.25
N GLU A 92 -1.85 3.54 14.37
CA GLU A 92 -1.94 2.24 13.69
C GLU A 92 -1.79 1.08 14.70
N LEU A 93 -2.63 0.06 14.54
CA LEU A 93 -2.64 -1.18 15.31
C LEU A 93 -2.31 -2.36 14.38
N TYR A 94 -1.10 -2.90 14.55
CA TYR A 94 -0.63 -4.06 13.80
C TYR A 94 -1.07 -5.36 14.49
N SER A 95 -1.56 -6.32 13.73
CA SER A 95 -2.04 -7.60 14.28
C SER A 95 -0.93 -8.47 14.88
N THR A 96 0.30 -8.32 14.39
CA THR A 96 1.46 -9.11 14.83
C THR A 96 2.64 -8.22 15.19
N LYS A 97 3.45 -8.68 16.15
CA LYS A 97 4.69 -8.01 16.54
C LYS A 97 5.66 -7.91 15.37
N ALA A 98 5.83 -9.00 14.63
CA ALA A 98 6.71 -9.05 13.46
C ALA A 98 6.29 -8.05 12.38
N GLY A 99 4.99 -7.88 12.13
CA GLY A 99 4.48 -6.86 11.21
C GLY A 99 4.79 -5.43 11.67
N ALA A 100 4.64 -5.17 12.98
CA ALA A 100 5.01 -3.89 13.57
C ALA A 100 6.52 -3.63 13.50
N GLU A 101 7.36 -4.63 13.80
CA GLU A 101 8.83 -4.54 13.71
C GLU A 101 9.30 -4.28 12.28
N ALA A 102 8.71 -4.98 11.30
CA ALA A 102 8.97 -4.73 9.88
C ALA A 102 8.62 -3.29 9.49
N ARG A 103 7.46 -2.79 9.95
CA ARG A 103 7.04 -1.41 9.67
C ARG A 103 7.93 -0.38 10.35
N ALA A 104 8.33 -0.62 11.59
CA ALA A 104 9.28 0.21 12.33
C ALA A 104 10.60 0.34 11.58
N LYS A 105 11.13 -0.78 11.05
CA LYS A 105 12.35 -0.80 10.25
C LYS A 105 12.20 0.01 8.96
N ILE A 106 11.11 -0.18 8.22
CA ILE A 106 10.85 0.56 6.98
C ILE A 106 10.82 2.07 7.26
N ILE A 107 10.02 2.51 8.23
CA ILE A 107 9.93 3.94 8.59
C ILE A 107 11.28 4.47 9.07
N GLY A 108 12.02 3.69 9.85
CA GLY A 108 13.33 4.11 10.34
C GLY A 108 14.36 4.30 9.23
N CYS A 109 14.33 3.46 8.20
CA CYS A 109 15.15 3.65 7.00
C CYS A 109 14.70 4.86 6.16
N GLU A 110 13.39 5.12 6.06
CA GLU A 110 12.85 6.23 5.25
C GLU A 110 13.05 7.60 5.90
N ASN A 111 12.91 7.67 7.23
CA ASN A 111 12.86 8.94 7.97
C ASN A 111 14.06 9.15 8.92
N HIS A 112 15.01 8.22 8.96
CA HIS A 112 16.17 8.24 9.87
C HIS A 112 15.77 8.36 11.36
N ILE A 113 14.73 7.64 11.78
CA ILE A 113 14.26 7.60 13.17
C ILE A 113 14.26 6.17 13.72
N HIS A 114 14.36 6.04 15.04
CA HIS A 114 14.18 4.76 15.72
C HIS A 114 12.79 4.68 16.36
N LEU A 115 12.05 3.63 16.02
CA LEU A 115 10.72 3.36 16.58
C LEU A 115 10.77 2.08 17.42
N ARG A 116 10.20 2.15 18.63
CA ARG A 116 9.94 0.99 19.49
C ARG A 116 8.57 0.40 19.18
N VAL A 117 8.50 -0.93 19.17
CA VAL A 117 7.25 -1.70 19.12
C VAL A 117 6.80 -2.02 20.54
N TYR A 118 5.51 -1.82 20.85
CA TYR A 118 4.92 -2.21 22.12
C TYR A 118 3.47 -2.68 21.93
N GLU A 119 3.00 -3.55 22.82
CA GLU A 119 1.63 -4.06 22.77
C GLU A 119 0.63 -2.96 23.17
N CYS A 120 -0.53 -2.93 22.51
CA CYS A 120 -1.59 -2.00 22.84
C CYS A 120 -2.21 -2.37 24.21
N PRO A 121 -2.35 -1.42 25.15
CA PRO A 121 -2.92 -1.71 26.46
C PRO A 121 -4.45 -1.89 26.44
N TYR A 122 -5.14 -1.53 25.35
CA TYR A 122 -6.60 -1.55 25.24
C TYR A 122 -7.16 -2.56 24.23
N GLN A 123 -6.32 -3.04 23.30
CA GLN A 123 -6.72 -3.98 22.25
C GLN A 123 -5.62 -4.99 21.95
N THR A 124 -5.98 -6.13 21.38
CA THR A 124 -4.99 -7.06 20.83
C THR A 124 -4.29 -6.45 19.61
N GLY A 125 -2.98 -6.22 19.73
CA GLY A 125 -2.14 -5.73 18.63
C GLY A 125 -0.97 -4.89 19.12
N TRP A 126 -0.25 -4.30 18.17
CA TRP A 126 1.04 -3.65 18.43
C TRP A 126 1.07 -2.23 17.86
N HIS A 127 1.72 -1.34 18.59
CA HIS A 127 1.91 0.06 18.25
C HIS A 127 3.38 0.39 18.03
N LEU A 128 3.60 1.50 17.31
CA LEU A 128 4.90 2.13 17.16
C LEU A 128 4.96 3.42 17.99
N THR A 129 6.10 3.66 18.65
CA THR A 129 6.41 4.93 19.32
C THR A 129 7.85 5.33 19.03
N LYS A 130 8.14 6.64 19.01
CA LYS A 130 9.52 7.13 18.99
C LYS A 130 10.27 6.65 20.24
N GLN A 131 11.54 6.28 20.08
CA GLN A 131 12.47 6.10 21.19
C GLN A 131 13.06 7.43 21.62
#